data_AF-A0A7T2VWX4-F1
#
_entry.id   AF-A0A7T2VWX4-F1
#
_cell.length_a   1.000
_cell.length_b   1.000
_cell.length_c   1.000
_cell.angle_alpha   90.00
_cell.angle_beta   90.00
_cell.angle_gamma   90.00
#
_symmetry.space_group_name_H-M   'P 1'
#
loop_
_entity.id
_entity.type
_entity.pdbx_description
1 polymer ?
#
loop_
_entity_poly.entity_id
_entity_poly.type
_entity_poly.pdbx_seq_one_letter_code
_entity_poly.pdbx_strand_id
1 'polypeptide(L)'
;MTFIAPPQFWEERRAQLGTKPDRELAALWGVPIAQVKKHRERHGIAACKPTYAIAPATWTAEQDAMLGSMPDTETAAALGNIDPQAVKARRKELGIPSFADQVSARKQEKEDRAFENMQWPPELLAELGKRFDHYLADRFGIPEWMVRRKRAALGISEEPFSHLYETAPGSSPTPA
;
A
#
# COMPACT_ATOMS: atom_id res chain seq x y z
N MET A 1 -20.02 -3.88 14.57
CA MET A 1 -20.39 -3.17 15.80
C MET A 1 -19.12 -2.81 16.53
N THR A 2 -18.83 -1.52 16.75
CA THR A 2 -17.61 -1.09 17.45
C THR A 2 -17.85 -1.20 18.95
N PHE A 3 -17.16 -2.14 19.62
CA PHE A 3 -17.19 -2.25 21.08
C PHE A 3 -16.64 -0.96 21.68
N ILE A 4 -17.42 -0.26 22.53
CA ILE A 4 -17.01 0.96 23.25
C ILE A 4 -16.85 0.58 24.72
N ALA A 5 -15.64 0.76 25.27
CA ALA A 5 -15.39 0.38 26.65
C ALA A 5 -16.04 1.38 27.63
N PRO A 6 -16.71 0.91 28.70
CA PRO A 6 -17.43 1.75 29.65
C PRO A 6 -16.48 2.64 30.48
N PRO A 7 -16.97 3.73 31.12
CA PRO A 7 -16.13 4.64 31.91
C PRO A 7 -15.29 3.94 33.00
N GLN A 8 -15.89 3.03 33.77
CA GLN A 8 -15.23 2.29 34.85
C GLN A 8 -14.02 1.47 34.37
N PHE A 9 -14.08 0.93 33.15
CA PHE A 9 -13.01 0.14 32.57
C PHE A 9 -11.72 0.95 32.45
N TRP A 10 -11.86 2.24 32.12
CA TRP A 10 -10.73 3.14 31.97
C TRP A 10 -10.18 3.67 33.30
N GLU A 11 -11.04 3.85 34.30
CA GLU A 11 -10.61 4.29 35.63
C GLU A 11 -9.69 3.27 36.28
N GLU A 12 -10.05 1.99 36.24
CA GLU A 12 -9.23 0.87 36.74
C GLU A 12 -7.86 0.76 36.04
N ARG A 13 -7.78 1.19 34.78
CA ARG A 13 -6.61 0.99 33.90
C ARG A 13 -5.82 2.27 33.65
N ARG A 14 -6.24 3.41 34.23
CA ARG A 14 -5.64 4.73 33.99
C ARG A 14 -4.14 4.74 34.28
N ALA A 15 -3.71 4.05 35.34
CA ALA A 15 -2.30 3.98 35.74
C ALA A 15 -1.39 3.30 34.71
N GLN A 16 -1.94 2.49 33.79
CA GLN A 16 -1.18 1.81 32.73
C GLN A 16 -1.07 2.63 31.44
N LEU A 17 -1.87 3.70 31.30
CA LEU A 17 -1.79 4.58 30.14
C LEU A 17 -0.48 5.35 30.18
N GLY A 18 0.24 5.39 29.06
CA GLY A 18 1.54 6.06 28.97
C GLY A 18 2.72 5.26 29.53
N THR A 19 2.50 4.16 30.25
CA THR A 19 3.58 3.25 30.69
C THR A 19 3.95 2.21 29.64
N LYS A 20 2.95 1.78 28.85
CA LYS A 20 3.10 0.85 27.72
C LYS A 20 2.59 1.49 26.44
N PRO A 21 3.06 1.06 25.26
CA PRO A 21 2.53 1.52 23.98
C PRO A 21 1.02 1.27 23.88
N ASP A 22 0.27 2.25 23.34
CA ASP A 22 -1.19 2.16 23.19
C ASP A 22 -1.63 0.89 22.44
N ARG A 23 -0.80 0.40 21.50
CA ARG A 23 -1.02 -0.86 20.77
C ARG A 23 -0.98 -2.09 21.67
N GLU A 24 -0.03 -2.14 22.61
CA GLU A 24 0.11 -3.25 23.54
C GLU A 24 -1.06 -3.27 24.53
N LEU A 25 -1.44 -2.10 25.05
CA LEU A 25 -2.58 -1.95 25.94
C LEU A 25 -3.91 -2.32 25.25
N ALA A 26 -4.08 -1.90 24.00
CA ALA A 26 -5.23 -2.27 23.18
C ALA A 26 -5.36 -3.80 22.99
N ALA A 27 -4.24 -4.46 22.68
CA ALA A 27 -4.19 -5.91 22.54
C ALA A 27 -4.46 -6.62 23.89
N LEU A 28 -3.87 -6.14 24.98
CA LEU A 28 -4.03 -6.70 26.32
C LEU A 28 -5.49 -6.60 26.81
N TRP A 29 -6.17 -5.50 26.50
CA TRP A 29 -7.52 -5.27 26.99
C TRP A 29 -8.63 -5.61 25.99
N GLY A 30 -8.29 -6.07 24.78
CA GLY A 30 -9.25 -6.40 23.74
C GLY A 30 -10.04 -5.18 23.23
N VAL A 31 -9.47 -3.98 23.30
CA VAL A 31 -10.13 -2.73 22.88
C VAL A 31 -9.47 -2.14 21.64
N PRO A 32 -10.19 -1.36 20.82
CA PRO A 32 -9.58 -0.65 19.70
C PRO A 32 -8.49 0.34 20.17
N ILE A 33 -7.36 0.36 19.47
CA ILE A 33 -6.21 1.28 19.74
C ILE A 33 -6.67 2.75 19.80
N ALA A 34 -7.61 3.12 18.93
CA ALA A 34 -8.17 4.47 18.88
C ALA A 34 -8.82 4.90 20.21
N GLN A 35 -9.41 3.97 20.97
CA GLN A 35 -10.02 4.29 22.27
C GLN A 35 -8.96 4.51 23.35
N VAL A 36 -7.92 3.66 23.38
CA VAL A 36 -6.77 3.84 24.29
C VAL A 36 -6.12 5.20 24.04
N LYS A 37 -5.83 5.51 22.77
CA LYS A 37 -5.27 6.80 22.36
C LYS A 37 -6.15 7.98 22.79
N LYS A 38 -7.45 7.94 22.47
CA LYS A 38 -8.40 9.01 22.81
C LYS A 38 -8.53 9.21 24.32
N HIS A 39 -8.56 8.11 25.09
CA HIS A 39 -8.64 8.19 26.53
C HIS A 39 -7.34 8.76 27.12
N ARG A 40 -6.18 8.26 26.68
CA ARG A 40 -4.86 8.78 27.06
C ARG A 40 -4.75 10.30 26.81
N GLU A 41 -5.14 10.75 25.62
CA GLU A 41 -5.08 12.17 25.22
C GLU A 41 -6.06 13.04 26.00
N ARG A 42 -7.29 12.56 26.25
CA ARG A 42 -8.29 13.28 27.06
C ARG A 42 -7.81 13.54 28.49
N HIS A 43 -6.96 12.65 29.01
CA HIS A 43 -6.38 12.76 30.33
C HIS A 43 -4.99 13.43 30.35
N GLY A 44 -4.54 13.99 29.21
CA GLY A 44 -3.25 14.68 29.11
C GLY A 44 -2.03 13.79 29.30
N ILE A 45 -2.20 12.47 29.18
CA ILE A 45 -1.11 11.51 29.39
C ILE A 45 -0.30 11.40 28.10
N ALA A 46 1.03 11.53 28.19
CA ALA A 46 1.90 11.35 27.03
C ALA A 46 1.93 9.88 26.58
N ALA A 47 2.11 9.63 25.28
CA ALA A 47 2.31 8.28 24.77
C ALA A 47 3.62 7.69 25.32
N CYS A 48 3.62 6.40 25.65
CA CYS A 48 4.84 5.67 25.92
C CYS A 48 5.71 5.70 24.65
N LYS A 49 6.84 6.43 24.71
CA LYS A 49 7.79 6.43 23.61
C LYS A 49 8.64 5.16 23.70
N PRO A 50 8.84 4.43 22.60
CA PRO A 50 9.79 3.32 22.58
C PRO A 50 11.17 3.84 23.00
N THR A 51 11.81 3.11 23.89
CA THR A 51 13.22 3.34 24.25
C THR A 51 14.07 2.68 23.19
N TYR A 52 14.76 3.49 22.39
CA TYR A 52 15.74 3.01 21.43
C TYR A 52 17.13 3.08 22.02
N ALA A 53 18.00 2.16 21.59
CA ALA A 53 19.43 2.30 21.79
C ALA A 53 19.95 3.54 21.03
N ILE A 54 21.00 4.16 21.56
CA ILE A 54 21.68 5.25 20.86
C ILE A 54 22.26 4.67 19.57
N ALA A 55 21.95 5.30 18.43
CA ALA A 55 22.49 4.90 17.15
C ALA A 55 24.04 4.95 17.17
N PRO A 56 24.74 4.06 16.43
CA PRO A 56 26.18 4.07 16.40
C PRO A 56 26.71 5.41 15.91
N ALA A 57 27.74 5.94 16.57
CA ALA A 57 28.41 7.18 16.15
C ALA A 57 29.13 7.03 14.80
N THR A 58 29.48 5.79 14.44
CA THR A 58 30.12 5.46 13.17
C THR A 58 29.47 4.21 12.60
N TRP A 59 28.93 4.33 11.38
CA TRP A 59 28.36 3.21 10.64
C TRP A 59 29.47 2.38 10.02
N THR A 60 29.39 1.06 10.16
CA THR A 60 30.30 0.12 9.50
C THR A 60 29.77 -0.24 8.12
N ALA A 61 30.65 -0.72 7.24
CA ALA A 61 30.26 -1.17 5.90
C ALA A 61 29.20 -2.29 5.94
N GLU A 62 29.26 -3.18 6.94
CA GLU A 62 28.26 -4.23 7.15
C GLU A 62 26.89 -3.65 7.49
N GLN A 63 26.84 -2.61 8.33
CA GLN A 63 25.58 -1.94 8.70
C GLN A 63 25.00 -1.15 7.52
N ASP A 64 25.84 -0.45 6.76
CA ASP A 64 25.42 0.26 5.55
C ASP A 64 24.89 -0.72 4.49
N ALA A 65 25.45 -1.93 4.38
CA ALA A 65 24.97 -2.98 3.49
C ALA A 65 23.57 -3.51 3.86
N MET A 66 23.14 -3.37 5.12
CA MET A 66 21.78 -3.74 5.54
C MET A 66 20.73 -2.71 5.14
N LEU A 67 21.12 -1.46 4.83
CA LEU A 67 20.19 -0.38 4.52
C LEU A 67 19.48 -0.64 3.18
N GLY A 68 18.15 -0.53 3.18
CA GLY A 68 17.33 -0.76 1.99
C GLY A 68 17.17 -2.24 1.60
N SER A 69 17.86 -3.18 2.25
CA SER A 69 17.67 -4.62 2.04
C SER A 69 16.38 -5.16 2.67
N MET A 70 15.91 -4.49 3.72
CA MET A 70 14.68 -4.77 4.47
C MET A 70 14.08 -3.44 4.98
N PRO A 71 12.86 -3.44 5.55
CA PRO A 71 12.26 -2.23 6.11
C PRO A 71 13.15 -1.58 7.19
N ASP A 72 13.22 -0.24 7.19
CA ASP A 72 14.06 0.52 8.14
C ASP A 72 13.81 0.14 9.61
N THR A 73 12.59 -0.28 9.96
CA THR A 73 12.22 -0.76 11.31
C THR A 73 12.83 -2.12 11.65
N GLU A 74 12.92 -3.03 10.68
CA GLU A 74 13.54 -4.34 10.86
C GLU A 74 15.06 -4.22 10.88
N THR A 75 15.62 -3.38 10.01
CA THR A 75 17.04 -3.02 10.05
C THR A 75 17.40 -2.43 11.42
N ALA A 76 16.58 -1.52 11.95
CA ALA A 76 16.80 -0.91 13.26
C ALA A 76 16.78 -1.94 14.40
N ALA A 77 15.85 -2.91 14.36
CA ALA A 77 15.79 -4.01 15.31
C ALA A 77 17.04 -4.90 15.22
N ALA A 78 17.46 -5.26 13.99
CA ALA A 78 18.63 -6.09 13.74
C ALA A 78 19.95 -5.44 14.17
N LEU A 79 20.02 -4.10 14.12
CA LEU A 79 21.17 -3.30 14.56
C LEU A 79 21.20 -3.03 16.07
N GLY A 80 20.43 -3.78 16.87
CA GLY A 80 20.39 -3.63 18.33
C GLY A 80 19.30 -2.69 18.83
N ASN A 81 18.14 -2.65 18.13
CA ASN A 81 16.98 -1.84 18.51
C ASN A 81 17.29 -0.32 18.59
N ILE A 82 17.98 0.19 17.57
CA ILE A 82 18.24 1.64 17.40
C ILE A 82 16.98 2.34 16.87
N ASP A 83 16.99 3.68 16.80
CA ASP A 83 15.87 4.44 16.24
C ASP A 83 15.75 4.22 14.72
N PRO A 84 14.61 3.75 14.18
CA PRO A 84 14.37 3.63 12.75
C PRO A 84 14.55 4.96 11.98
N GLN A 85 14.39 6.11 12.63
CA GLN A 85 14.68 7.40 11.98
C GLN A 85 16.17 7.60 11.71
N ALA A 86 17.06 7.06 12.55
CA ALA A 86 18.50 7.11 12.31
C ALA A 86 18.89 6.26 11.10
N VAL A 87 18.32 5.05 11.00
CA VAL A 87 18.46 4.17 9.82
C VAL A 87 17.97 4.87 8.56
N LYS A 88 16.78 5.47 8.61
CA LYS A 88 16.20 6.22 7.49
C LYS A 88 17.06 7.42 7.07
N ALA A 89 17.62 8.14 8.04
CA ALA A 89 18.50 9.28 7.79
C ALA A 89 19.79 8.82 7.08
N ARG A 90 20.43 7.77 7.59
CA ARG A 90 21.63 7.18 6.98
C ARG A 90 21.37 6.65 5.58
N ARG A 91 20.27 5.92 5.39
CA ARG A 91 19.84 5.42 4.08
C ARG A 91 19.69 6.56 3.05
N LYS A 92 19.08 7.67 3.46
CA LYS A 92 18.93 8.87 2.61
C LYS A 92 20.25 9.57 2.32
N GLU A 93 21.15 9.65 3.30
CA GLU A 93 22.50 10.20 3.14
C GLU A 93 23.29 9.45 2.06
N LEU A 94 23.17 8.11 2.04
CA LEU A 94 23.80 7.24 1.04
C LEU A 94 23.02 7.16 -0.28
N GLY A 95 21.90 7.87 -0.42
CA GLY A 95 21.06 7.84 -1.62
C GLY A 95 20.38 6.50 -1.88
N ILE A 96 20.27 5.62 -0.88
CA ILE A 96 19.71 4.29 -1.02
C ILE A 96 18.16 4.41 -1.02
N PRO A 97 17.45 3.86 -2.03
CA PRO A 97 15.99 3.86 -2.03
C PRO A 97 15.40 3.03 -0.88
N SER A 98 14.18 3.34 -0.45
CA SER A 98 13.55 2.53 0.60
C SER A 98 13.26 1.12 0.09
N PHE A 99 13.18 0.15 1.00
CA PHE A 99 12.84 -1.24 0.63
C PHE A 99 11.53 -1.32 -0.16
N ALA A 100 10.51 -0.54 0.24
CA ALA A 100 9.23 -0.49 -0.46
C ALA A 100 9.36 0.06 -1.89
N ASP A 101 10.20 1.09 -2.09
CA ASP A 101 10.46 1.65 -3.42
C ASP A 101 11.18 0.62 -4.31
N GLN A 102 12.18 -0.08 -3.76
CA GLN A 102 12.90 -1.14 -4.48
C GLN A 102 11.98 -2.30 -4.87
N VAL A 103 11.10 -2.74 -3.97
CA VAL A 103 10.11 -3.80 -4.26
C VAL A 103 9.16 -3.35 -5.36
N SER A 104 8.69 -2.09 -5.29
CA SER A 104 7.79 -1.52 -6.30
C SER A 104 8.48 -1.40 -7.66
N ALA A 105 9.73 -0.94 -7.69
CA ALA A 105 10.54 -0.85 -8.90
C ALA A 105 10.74 -2.23 -9.56
N ARG A 106 11.12 -3.26 -8.79
CA ARG A 106 11.25 -4.64 -9.30
C ARG A 106 9.94 -5.19 -9.85
N LYS A 107 8.80 -4.86 -9.21
CA LYS A 107 7.48 -5.24 -9.71
C LYS A 107 7.20 -4.55 -11.05
N GLN A 108 7.44 -3.25 -11.15
CA GLN A 108 7.24 -2.47 -12.36
C GLN A 108 8.12 -2.99 -13.51
N GLU A 109 9.41 -3.25 -13.27
CA GLU A 109 10.32 -3.84 -14.26
C GLU A 109 9.81 -5.18 -14.79
N LYS A 110 9.25 -6.03 -13.91
CA LYS A 110 8.66 -7.31 -14.32
C LYS A 110 7.43 -7.10 -15.21
N GLU A 111 6.57 -6.15 -14.86
CA GLU A 111 5.38 -5.79 -15.63
C GLU A 111 5.76 -5.17 -16.98
N ASP A 112 6.75 -4.28 -17.02
CA ASP A 112 7.28 -3.68 -18.25
C ASP A 112 7.85 -4.76 -19.18
N ARG A 113 8.68 -5.66 -18.66
CA ARG A 113 9.20 -6.80 -19.42
C ARG A 113 8.09 -7.71 -19.94
N ALA A 114 7.04 -7.94 -19.16
CA ALA A 114 5.89 -8.73 -19.60
C ALA A 114 5.12 -8.02 -20.72
N PHE A 115 4.96 -6.70 -20.64
CA PHE A 115 4.33 -5.87 -21.67
C PHE A 115 5.14 -5.87 -22.98
N GLU A 116 6.46 -5.70 -22.89
CA GLU A 116 7.37 -5.65 -24.04
C GLU A 116 7.45 -6.99 -24.78
N ASN A 117 7.49 -8.10 -24.04
CA ASN A 117 7.53 -9.44 -24.61
C ASN A 117 6.14 -9.95 -25.04
N MET A 118 5.08 -9.17 -24.84
CA MET A 118 3.72 -9.60 -25.15
C MET A 118 3.51 -9.74 -26.66
N GLN A 119 3.08 -10.92 -27.09
CA GLN A 119 2.63 -11.16 -28.45
C GLN A 119 1.16 -10.75 -28.56
N TRP A 120 0.94 -9.51 -29.00
CA TRP A 120 -0.40 -8.93 -29.11
C TRP A 120 -1.24 -9.64 -30.18
N PRO A 121 -2.41 -10.22 -29.83
CA PRO A 121 -3.30 -10.82 -30.83
C PRO A 121 -3.72 -9.76 -31.85
N PRO A 122 -3.59 -10.03 -33.16
CA PRO A 122 -3.96 -9.07 -34.19
C PRO A 122 -5.46 -8.71 -34.13
N GLU A 123 -6.31 -9.64 -33.72
CA GLU A 123 -7.74 -9.40 -33.51
C GLU A 123 -7.99 -8.39 -32.38
N LEU A 124 -7.23 -8.49 -31.29
CA LEU A 124 -7.32 -7.53 -30.20
C LEU A 124 -6.87 -6.14 -30.67
N LEU A 125 -5.75 -6.05 -31.39
CA LEU A 125 -5.28 -4.77 -31.93
C LEU A 125 -6.31 -4.14 -32.88
N ALA A 126 -7.04 -4.95 -33.64
CA ALA A 126 -8.09 -4.47 -34.55
C ALA A 126 -9.36 -3.98 -33.82
N GLU A 127 -9.62 -4.47 -32.60
CA GLU A 127 -10.77 -4.10 -31.77
C GLU A 127 -10.44 -3.04 -30.71
N LEU A 128 -9.15 -2.70 -30.52
CA LEU A 128 -8.69 -1.74 -29.54
C LEU A 128 -9.29 -0.34 -29.79
N GLY A 129 -9.94 0.24 -28.78
CA GLY A 129 -10.67 1.50 -28.88
C GLY A 129 -12.09 1.40 -29.47
N LYS A 130 -12.45 0.28 -30.13
CA LYS A 130 -13.83 -0.02 -30.57
C LYS A 130 -14.65 -0.70 -29.47
N ARG A 131 -13.99 -1.49 -28.62
CA ARG A 131 -14.54 -2.15 -27.42
C ARG A 131 -13.80 -1.65 -26.18
N PHE A 132 -14.41 -1.82 -25.00
CA PHE A 132 -13.77 -1.47 -23.73
C PHE A 132 -12.54 -2.34 -23.45
N ASP A 133 -11.54 -1.74 -22.81
CA ASP A 133 -10.30 -2.43 -22.44
C ASP A 133 -10.57 -3.67 -21.56
N HIS A 134 -11.52 -3.60 -20.62
CA HIS A 134 -11.88 -4.74 -19.76
C HIS A 134 -12.53 -5.90 -20.54
N TYR A 135 -13.34 -5.62 -21.56
CA TYR A 135 -13.95 -6.67 -22.39
C TYR A 135 -12.89 -7.40 -23.21
N LEU A 136 -11.96 -6.65 -23.80
CA LEU A 136 -10.83 -7.22 -24.55
C LEU A 136 -9.88 -7.99 -23.61
N ALA A 137 -9.68 -7.49 -22.39
CA ALA A 137 -8.89 -8.17 -21.36
C ALA A 137 -9.46 -9.57 -21.05
N ASP A 138 -10.75 -9.64 -20.75
CA ASP A 138 -11.43 -10.91 -20.44
C ASP A 138 -11.47 -11.85 -21.64
N ARG A 139 -11.77 -11.34 -22.84
CA ARG A 139 -11.87 -12.15 -24.07
C ARG A 139 -10.54 -12.79 -24.47
N PHE A 140 -9.44 -12.07 -24.33
CA PHE A 140 -8.11 -12.54 -24.76
C PHE A 140 -7.23 -13.04 -23.61
N GLY A 141 -7.72 -13.02 -22.37
CA GLY A 141 -6.97 -13.47 -21.18
C GLY A 141 -5.76 -12.58 -20.87
N ILE A 142 -5.84 -11.30 -21.20
CA ILE A 142 -4.74 -10.33 -21.03
C ILE A 142 -5.12 -9.38 -19.90
N PRO A 143 -4.21 -9.00 -18.99
CA PRO A 143 -4.51 -8.03 -17.96
C PRO A 143 -4.99 -6.69 -18.55
N GLU A 144 -6.09 -6.15 -18.04
CA GLU A 144 -6.71 -4.90 -18.51
C GLU A 144 -5.73 -3.72 -18.54
N TRP A 145 -4.86 -3.60 -17.52
CA TRP A 145 -3.84 -2.55 -17.47
C TRP A 145 -2.90 -2.60 -18.69
N MET A 146 -2.64 -3.79 -19.23
CA MET A 146 -1.78 -4.01 -20.39
C MET A 146 -2.49 -3.55 -21.67
N VAL A 147 -3.77 -3.91 -21.84
CA VAL A 147 -4.63 -3.49 -22.96
C VAL A 147 -4.76 -1.97 -22.97
N ARG A 148 -5.11 -1.37 -21.84
CA ARG A 148 -5.21 0.09 -21.66
C ARG A 148 -3.88 0.80 -21.97
N ARG A 149 -2.76 0.25 -21.47
CA ARG A 149 -1.43 0.80 -21.74
C ARG A 149 -1.07 0.70 -23.22
N LYS A 150 -1.39 -0.42 -23.89
CA LYS A 150 -1.17 -0.60 -25.32
C LYS A 150 -2.00 0.38 -26.14
N ARG A 151 -3.26 0.59 -25.77
CA ARG A 151 -4.17 1.57 -26.38
C ARG A 151 -3.58 2.98 -26.28
N ALA A 152 -3.16 3.38 -25.08
CA ALA A 152 -2.52 4.66 -24.85
C ALA A 152 -1.20 4.82 -25.63
N ALA A 153 -0.38 3.76 -25.71
CA ALA A 153 0.88 3.77 -26.48
C ALA A 153 0.68 3.92 -27.99
N LEU A 154 -0.48 3.50 -28.51
CA LEU A 154 -0.88 3.69 -29.91
C LEU A 154 -1.64 5.01 -30.15
N GLY A 155 -1.85 5.82 -29.10
CA GLY A 155 -2.60 7.07 -29.21
C GLY A 155 -4.09 6.89 -29.53
N ILE A 156 -4.64 5.70 -29.29
CA ILE A 156 -6.04 5.39 -29.60
C ILE A 156 -6.92 5.87 -28.44
N SER A 157 -7.86 6.77 -28.73
CA SER A 157 -8.88 7.16 -27.76
C SER A 157 -9.88 6.02 -27.56
N GLU A 158 -10.38 5.88 -26.33
CA GLU A 158 -11.55 5.06 -26.08
C GLU A 158 -12.78 5.83 -26.55
N GLU A 159 -13.53 5.27 -27.50
CA GLU A 159 -14.77 5.88 -27.95
C GLU A 159 -15.79 5.81 -26.81
N PRO A 160 -16.28 6.95 -26.28
CA PRO A 160 -17.04 6.96 -25.01
C PRO A 160 -18.39 6.22 -25.04
N PHE A 161 -18.87 5.73 -26.20
CA PHE A 161 -20.26 5.29 -26.39
C PHE A 161 -20.49 4.13 -27.37
N SER A 162 -19.57 3.20 -27.64
CA SER A 162 -19.85 2.17 -28.68
C SER A 162 -20.89 1.08 -28.29
N HIS A 163 -21.24 0.94 -27.01
CA HIS A 163 -22.16 -0.12 -26.53
C HIS A 163 -23.63 0.31 -26.37
N LEU A 164 -23.96 1.62 -26.48
CA LEU A 164 -25.35 2.08 -26.39
C LEU A 164 -26.15 1.96 -27.71
N TYR A 165 -25.54 1.45 -28.78
CA TYR A 165 -26.22 1.32 -30.09
C TYR A 165 -26.20 -0.09 -30.69
N GLU A 166 -25.87 -1.13 -29.93
CA GLU A 166 -25.87 -2.50 -30.44
C GLU A 166 -26.70 -3.46 -29.57
N THR A 167 -27.89 -3.02 -29.15
CA THR A 167 -29.01 -3.95 -28.91
C THR A 167 -29.77 -4.13 -30.21
N ALA A 168 -29.52 -5.27 -30.86
CA ALA A 168 -30.30 -6.04 -31.82
C ALA A 168 -31.55 -5.40 -32.51
N PRO A 169 -31.75 -5.63 -33.83
CA PRO A 169 -33.04 -5.37 -34.48
C PRO A 169 -34.13 -6.26 -33.86
N GLY A 170 -34.99 -5.69 -33.01
CA GLY A 170 -36.13 -6.44 -32.44
C GLY A 170 -36.71 -5.97 -31.10
N SER A 171 -36.19 -4.92 -30.46
CA SER A 171 -36.83 -4.42 -29.23
C SER A 171 -37.94 -3.42 -29.58
N SER A 172 -39.18 -3.92 -29.65
CA SER A 172 -40.38 -3.09 -29.73
C SER A 172 -40.52 -2.21 -28.47
N PRO A 173 -41.02 -0.97 -28.60
CA PRO A 173 -41.29 -0.13 -27.44
C PRO A 173 -42.54 -0.64 -26.72
N THR A 174 -42.42 -1.02 -25.45
CA THR A 174 -43.57 -1.25 -24.59
C THR A 174 -44.20 0.10 -24.23
N PRO A 175 -45.49 0.35 -24.50
CA PRO A 175 -46.14 1.61 -24.14
C PRO A 175 -46.70 1.58 -22.71
N ALA A 176 -46.52 2.72 -22.03
CA ALA A 176 -47.18 3.29 -20.84
C ALA A 176 -47.28 2.43 -19.56
#